data_AF-A0A7W3T1I8-F1
#
_entry.id   AF-A0A7W3T1I8-F1
#
_cell.length_a   1.000
_cell.length_b   1.000
_cell.length_c   1.000
_cell.angle_alpha   90.00
_cell.angle_beta   90.00
_cell.angle_gamma   90.00
#
_symmetry.space_group_name_H-M   'P 1'
#
loop_
_entity.id
_entity.type
_entity.pdbx_description
1 polymer ?
#
loop_
_entity_poly.entity_id
_entity_poly.type
_entity_poly.pdbx_seq_one_letter_code
_entity_poly.pdbx_strand_id
1 'polypeptide(L)' 'MMHTGDPREAFEAYCTAYGYDVRDWGGYPTLRSIRELRATTVAFQLADQGTIPLHQARYRLACLRGHHGPRPWAWTTIA' A
#
# COMPACT_ATOMS: atom_id res chain seq x y z
N MET A 1 -4.03 -18.41 18.84
CA MET A 1 -2.88 -19.10 18.23
C MET A 1 -2.45 -18.26 17.04
N MET A 2 -1.28 -17.63 17.13
CA MET A 2 -0.80 -16.63 16.18
C MET A 2 -0.28 -17.38 14.92
N HIS A 3 -1.03 -17.34 13.82
CA HIS A 3 -0.52 -17.81 12.54
C HIS A 3 0.56 -16.84 12.05
N THR A 4 1.83 -17.15 12.33
CA THR A 4 2.97 -16.51 11.65
C THR A 4 3.16 -17.22 10.31
N GLY A 5 2.19 -17.11 9.41
CA GLY A 5 2.29 -17.57 8.01
C GLY A 5 2.86 -16.46 7.12
N ASP A 6 3.46 -16.81 5.98
CA ASP A 6 3.86 -15.83 4.97
C ASP A 6 2.63 -14.97 4.61
N PRO A 7 2.71 -13.61 4.61
CA PRO A 7 1.60 -12.75 4.20
C PRO A 7 0.97 -13.13 2.85
N ARG A 8 1.76 -13.72 1.95
CA ARG A 8 1.27 -14.24 0.66
C ARG A 8 0.39 -15.47 0.83
N GLU A 9 0.80 -16.44 1.64
CA GLU A 9 -0.01 -17.63 1.95
C GLU A 9 -1.32 -17.24 2.64
N ALA A 10 -1.28 -16.29 3.58
CA ALA A 10 -2.47 -15.78 4.23
C ALA A 10 -3.43 -15.11 3.23
N PHE A 11 -2.89 -14.36 2.26
CA PHE A 11 -3.69 -13.73 1.20
C PHE A 11 -4.28 -14.75 0.22
N GLU A 12 -3.53 -15.80 -0.15
CA GLU A 12 -4.03 -16.88 -1.00
C GLU A 12 -5.15 -17.66 -0.33
N ALA A 13 -5.02 -17.96 0.97
CA ALA A 13 -6.08 -18.58 1.76
C ALA A 13 -7.33 -17.69 1.83
N TYR A 14 -7.14 -16.38 2.00
CA TYR A 14 -8.24 -15.40 1.94
C TYR A 14 -8.96 -15.44 0.59
N CYS A 15 -8.23 -15.37 -0.53
CA CYS A 15 -8.84 -15.42 -1.87
C CYS A 15 -9.59 -16.75 -2.10
N THR A 16 -9.02 -17.85 -1.63
CA THR A 16 -9.65 -19.18 -1.71
C THR A 16 -10.96 -19.22 -0.92
N ALA A 17 -10.96 -18.70 0.31
CA ALA A 17 -12.16 -18.67 1.16
C ALA A 17 -13.27 -17.77 0.60
N TYR A 18 -12.92 -16.63 -0.01
CA TYR A 18 -13.88 -15.72 -0.64
C TYR A 18 -14.25 -16.12 -2.08
N GLY A 19 -13.54 -17.09 -2.68
CA GLY A 19 -13.77 -17.60 -4.03
C GLY A 19 -13.35 -16.65 -5.16
N TYR A 20 -12.64 -15.57 -4.84
CA TYR A 20 -12.23 -14.58 -5.83
C TYR A 20 -11.01 -13.77 -5.39
N ASP A 21 -10.02 -13.63 -6.26
CA ASP A 21 -8.93 -12.68 -6.08
C ASP A 21 -9.38 -11.29 -6.56
N VAL A 22 -9.58 -10.38 -5.62
CA VAL A 22 -10.01 -8.99 -5.92
C VAL A 22 -9.06 -8.28 -6.89
N ARG A 23 -7.80 -8.71 -7.01
CA ARG A 23 -6.81 -8.14 -7.94
C ARG A 23 -7.18 -8.38 -9.40
N ASP A 24 -7.98 -9.40 -9.70
CA ASP A 24 -8.45 -9.74 -11.04
C ASP A 24 -9.64 -8.89 -11.49
N TRP A 25 -10.27 -8.15 -10.58
CA TRP A 25 -11.37 -7.26 -10.93
C TRP A 25 -10.86 -6.03 -11.69
N GLY A 26 -11.44 -5.72 -12.85
CA GLY A 26 -11.02 -4.58 -13.68
C GLY A 26 -11.05 -3.21 -12.98
N GLY A 27 -11.84 -3.05 -11.91
CA GLY A 27 -11.87 -1.82 -11.10
C GLY A 27 -10.78 -1.74 -10.02
N TYR A 28 -10.09 -2.85 -9.72
CA TYR A 28 -9.08 -2.93 -8.68
C TYR A 28 -7.91 -1.94 -8.89
N PRO A 29 -7.32 -1.79 -10.10
CA PRO A 29 -6.25 -0.83 -10.31
C PRO A 29 -6.64 0.60 -9.90
N THR A 30 -7.87 1.02 -10.22
CA THR A 30 -8.40 2.34 -9.86
C THR A 30 -8.54 2.50 -8.35
N LEU A 31 -9.21 1.56 -7.66
CA LEU A 31 -9.39 1.66 -6.21
C LEU A 31 -8.06 1.57 -5.45
N ARG A 32 -7.13 0.74 -5.91
CA ARG A 32 -5.77 0.65 -5.37
C ARG A 32 -5.07 2.01 -5.50
N SER A 33 -5.08 2.62 -6.68
CA SER A 33 -4.45 3.93 -6.91
C SER A 33 -5.07 5.04 -6.05
N ILE A 34 -6.39 5.04 -5.84
CA ILE A 34 -7.04 5.98 -4.92
C ILE A 34 -6.56 5.78 -3.48
N ARG A 35 -6.46 4.53 -3.01
CA ARG A 35 -5.95 4.24 -1.65
C ARG A 35 -4.49 4.65 -1.48
N GLU A 36 -3.65 4.40 -2.48
CA GLU A 36 -2.24 4.80 -2.45
C GLU A 36 -2.07 6.33 -2.47
N LEU A 37 -2.90 7.04 -3.25
CA LEU A 37 -2.95 8.50 -3.23
C LEU A 37 -3.34 9.02 -1.84
N ARG A 38 -4.40 8.47 -1.24
CA ARG A 38 -4.82 8.82 0.13
C ARG A 38 -3.71 8.55 1.16
N ALA A 39 -3.03 7.41 1.08
CA ALA A 39 -1.93 7.11 1.98
C ALA A 39 -0.77 8.13 1.83
N THR A 40 -0.51 8.58 0.60
CA THR A 40 0.50 9.60 0.32
C THR A 40 0.10 10.96 0.90
N THR A 41 -1.16 11.39 0.77
CA THR A 41 -1.60 12.66 1.37
C THR A 41 -1.56 12.62 2.90
N VAL A 42 -1.95 11.49 3.51
CA VAL A 42 -1.81 11.28 4.96
C VAL A 42 -0.34 11.35 5.38
N ALA A 43 0.58 10.77 4.61
CA ALA A 43 2.02 10.86 4.90
C ALA A 43 2.53 12.31 4.91
N PHE A 44 2.04 13.18 4.02
CA PHE A 44 2.39 14.61 4.05
C PHE A 44 1.81 15.33 5.28
N GLN A 45 0.58 15.02 5.69
CA GLN A 45 -0.01 15.57 6.91
C GLN A 45 0.79 15.18 8.14
N LEU A 46 1.20 13.91 8.24
CA LEU A 46 2.02 13.43 9.35
C LEU A 46 3.45 13.97 9.33
N ALA A 47 3.99 14.24 8.14
CA ALA A 47 5.28 14.92 8.02
C ALA A 47 5.20 16.38 8.50
N ASP A 48 4.11 17.08 8.19
CA ASP A 48 3.84 18.44 8.68
C ASP A 48 3.70 18.47 10.22
N GLN A 49 3.07 17.44 10.78
CA GLN A 49 2.94 17.25 12.23
C GLN A 49 4.23 16.74 12.91
N GLY A 50 5.30 16.45 12.15
CA GLY A 50 6.56 15.95 12.68
C GLY A 50 6.55 14.47 13.11
N THR A 51 5.47 13.73 12.83
CA THR A 51 5.33 12.31 13.20
C THR A 51 6.19 11.39 12.32
N ILE A 52 6.37 11.74 11.03
CA ILE A 52 7.28 11.00 10.13
C ILE A 52 8.23 11.98 9.42
N PRO A 53 9.41 11.51 8.97
CA PRO A 53 10.30 12.34 8.17
C PRO A 53 9.68 12.74 6.82
N LEU A 54 9.83 14.01 6.41
CA LEU A 54 9.32 14.51 5.12
C LEU A 54 9.81 13.73 3.89
N HIS A 55 11.03 13.17 3.95
CA HIS A 55 11.57 12.36 2.85
C HIS A 55 10.72 11.09 2.59
N GLN A 56 10.07 10.55 3.61
CA GLN A 56 9.17 9.40 3.49
C GLN A 56 7.90 9.77 2.71
N ALA A 57 7.31 10.94 2.96
CA ALA A 57 6.17 11.43 2.19
C ALA A 57 6.55 11.70 0.73
N ARG A 58 7.72 12.33 0.50
CA ARG A 58 8.25 12.59 -0.85
C ARG A 58 8.56 11.30 -1.62
N TYR A 59 9.09 10.27 -0.96
CA TYR A 59 9.35 8.97 -1.57
C TYR A 59 8.04 8.34 -2.10
N ARG A 60 6.96 8.38 -1.31
CA ARG A 60 5.63 7.89 -1.74
C ARG A 60 5.13 8.64 -2.97
N LEU A 61 5.26 9.96 -3.00
CA LEU A 61 4.90 10.76 -4.16
C LEU A 61 5.72 10.40 -5.41
N ALA A 62 7.03 10.19 -5.25
CA ALA A 62 7.90 9.78 -6.35
C ALA A 62 7.53 8.38 -6.90
N CYS A 63 7.17 7.43 -6.01
CA CYS A 63 6.63 6.13 -6.39
C CYS A 63 5.36 6.26 -7.25
N LEU A 64 4.38 7.08 -6.82
CA LEU A 64 3.14 7.30 -7.56
C LEU A 64 3.37 7.94 -8.94
N ARG A 65 4.40 8.78 -9.07
CA ARG A 65 4.80 9.41 -10.33
C ARG A 65 5.62 8.49 -11.25
N GLY A 66 5.93 7.27 -10.82
CA GLY A 66 6.68 6.29 -11.60
C GLY A 66 8.20 6.44 -11.53
N HIS A 67 8.74 7.24 -10.61
CA HIS A 67 10.19 7.45 -10.49
C HIS A 67 10.95 6.28 -9.82
N HIS A 68 10.24 5.31 -9.24
CA HIS A 68 10.83 4.19 -8.49
C HIS A 68 10.37 2.81 -9.01
N GLY A 69 10.05 2.71 -10.30
CA GLY A 69 9.68 1.44 -10.93
C GLY A 69 8.34 0.87 -10.44
N PRO A 70 8.04 -0.39 -10.79
CA PRO A 70 6.78 -1.03 -10.45
C PRO A 70 6.67 -1.33 -8.94
N ARG A 71 5.42 -1.55 -8.49
CA ARG A 71 5.10 -2.05 -7.15
C ARG A 71 5.65 -3.48 -6.94
N PRO A 72 5.84 -3.94 -5.69
CA PRO A 72 5.61 -3.22 -4.43
C PRO A 72 6.77 -2.29 -4.06
N TRP A 73 6.43 -1.16 -3.43
CA TRP A 73 7.42 -0.21 -2.91
C TRP A 73 7.63 -0.43 -1.40
N ALA A 74 8.83 -0.15 -0.90
CA ALA A 74 9.19 -0.29 0.51
C ALA A 74 8.73 0.92 1.35
N TRP A 75 7.43 1.23 1.31
CA TRP A 75 6.87 2.31 2.14
C TRP A 75 6.87 1.88 3.60
N THR A 76 7.35 2.74 4.49
CA THR A 76 7.19 2.53 5.94
C THR A 76 5.71 2.51 6.30
N THR A 77 5.32 1.67 7.26
CA THR A 77 3.94 1.70 7.76
C THR A 77 3.67 3.05 8.43
N ILE A 78 2.52 3.63 8.10
CA ILE A 78 2.00 4.79 8.79
C ILE A 78 1.06 4.23 9.86
N ALA A 79 1.45 4.36 11.12
CA ALA A 79 0.64 3.91 12.27
C ALA A 79 -0.49 4.89 12.57
#